data_AF-B0WEH9-F1
#
_entry.id   AF-B0WEH9-F1
#
_cell.length_a   1.000
_cell.length_b   1.000
_cell.length_c   1.000
_cell.angle_alpha   90.00
_cell.angle_beta   90.00
_cell.angle_gamma   90.00
#
_symmetry.space_group_name_H-M   'P 1'
#
loop_
_entity.id
_entity.type
_entity.pdbx_description
1 polymer ?
#
loop_
_entity_poly.entity_id
_entity_poly.type
_entity_poly.pdbx_seq_one_letter_code
_entity_poly.pdbx_strand_id
1 'polypeptide(L)'
;MDTTKKNNNRNGSTDWGLFQINDRYWCDPQDKSKKTSNECKLKCSALLSDNISSAATCAKKIWKRHGYRAWYGWINRCEGKTLPSLTSCKL
;
A
#
# COMPACT_ATOMS: atom_id res chain seq x y z
N MET A 1 -8.70 6.55 8.37
CA MET A 1 -7.38 6.38 7.73
C MET A 1 -6.46 5.83 8.81
N ASP A 2 -5.92 4.62 8.64
CA ASP A 2 -5.17 3.91 9.68
C ASP A 2 -3.84 3.40 9.09
N THR A 3 -2.73 3.94 9.60
CA THR A 3 -1.36 3.61 9.20
C THR A 3 -0.92 2.26 9.75
N THR A 4 -1.54 1.75 10.81
CA THR A 4 -1.11 0.52 11.49
C THR A 4 -1.75 -0.75 10.91
N LYS A 5 -2.70 -0.59 9.98
CA LYS A 5 -3.51 -1.70 9.46
C LYS A 5 -2.66 -2.73 8.70
N LYS A 6 -2.86 -4.00 9.06
CA LYS A 6 -2.34 -5.17 8.34
C LYS A 6 -3.47 -6.08 7.89
N ASN A 7 -3.35 -6.63 6.69
CA ASN A 7 -4.27 -7.62 6.14
C ASN A 7 -3.50 -8.85 5.64
N ASN A 8 -3.81 -10.03 6.17
CA ASN A 8 -3.18 -11.27 5.74
C ASN A 8 -4.00 -11.90 4.60
N ASN A 9 -3.34 -12.15 3.48
CA ASN A 9 -3.95 -12.73 2.30
C ASN A 9 -3.89 -14.25 2.35
N ARG A 10 -4.85 -14.91 1.68
CA ARG A 10 -4.92 -16.38 1.59
C ARG A 10 -3.68 -17.02 0.96
N ASN A 11 -2.94 -16.26 0.15
CA ASN A 11 -1.70 -16.71 -0.48
C ASN A 11 -0.44 -16.55 0.41
N GLY A 12 -0.62 -16.21 1.69
CA GLY A 12 0.45 -16.04 2.68
C GLY A 12 1.15 -14.68 2.66
N SER A 13 0.86 -13.82 1.69
CA SER A 13 1.34 -12.42 1.70
C SER A 13 0.55 -11.57 2.69
N THR A 14 1.11 -10.44 3.08
CA THR A 14 0.45 -9.44 3.95
C THR A 14 0.48 -8.08 3.27
N ASP A 15 -0.64 -7.34 3.36
CA ASP A 15 -0.72 -5.94 2.94
C ASP A 15 -0.50 -5.03 4.15
N TRP A 16 0.36 -4.02 3.99
CA TRP A 16 0.85 -3.19 5.09
C TRP A 16 0.45 -1.73 4.94
N GLY A 17 -0.05 -1.18 6.04
CA GLY A 17 -0.23 0.23 6.28
C GLY A 17 -1.36 0.87 5.49
N LEU A 18 -1.37 2.21 5.50
CA LEU A 18 -2.47 3.02 4.95
C LEU A 18 -2.79 2.68 3.49
N PHE A 19 -1.76 2.44 2.68
CA PHE A 19 -1.89 2.13 1.25
C PHE A 19 -1.98 0.63 0.95
N GLN A 20 -2.07 -0.24 1.97
CA GLN A 20 -2.19 -1.70 1.80
C GLN A 20 -1.16 -2.25 0.79
N ILE A 21 0.12 -1.97 1.03
CA ILE A 21 1.22 -2.36 0.15
C ILE A 21 1.61 -3.81 0.46
N ASN A 22 1.61 -4.66 -0.58
CA ASN A 22 1.82 -6.11 -0.43
C ASN A 22 3.31 -6.49 -0.26
N ASP A 23 3.60 -7.32 0.76
CA ASP A 23 4.95 -7.77 1.11
C ASP A 23 5.56 -8.78 0.15
N ARG A 24 4.79 -9.40 -0.74
CA ARG A 24 5.32 -10.31 -1.76
C ARG A 24 6.19 -9.59 -2.79
N TYR A 25 5.92 -8.30 -3.01
CA TYR A 25 6.53 -7.54 -4.10
C TYR A 25 7.30 -6.32 -3.60
N TRP A 26 6.75 -5.57 -2.64
CA TRP A 26 7.16 -4.17 -2.47
C TRP A 26 8.03 -3.92 -1.26
N CYS A 27 7.89 -4.68 -0.17
CA CYS A 27 8.65 -4.47 1.05
C CYS A 27 9.14 -5.80 1.66
N ASP A 28 10.15 -5.73 2.52
CA ASP A 28 10.67 -6.88 3.25
C ASP A 28 9.94 -7.08 4.59
N PRO A 29 9.18 -8.18 4.77
CA PRO A 29 8.49 -8.46 6.02
C PRO A 29 9.43 -8.88 7.16
N GLN A 30 10.72 -9.11 6.88
CA GLN A 30 11.72 -9.67 7.80
C GLN A 30 11.33 -11.06 8.35
N ASP A 31 10.60 -11.82 7.54
CA ASP A 31 10.23 -13.21 7.80
C ASP A 31 10.91 -14.10 6.76
N LYS A 32 11.87 -14.92 7.20
CA LYS A 32 12.66 -15.80 6.34
C LYS A 32 11.83 -16.87 5.62
N SER A 33 10.61 -17.14 6.08
CA SER A 33 9.69 -18.08 5.42
C SER A 33 8.98 -17.45 4.21
N LYS A 34 8.97 -16.11 4.11
CA LYS A 34 8.30 -15.38 3.04
C LYS A 34 9.26 -15.01 1.92
N LYS A 35 8.84 -15.23 0.67
CA LYS A 35 9.53 -14.71 -0.51
C LYS A 35 9.02 -13.31 -0.83
N THR A 36 9.94 -12.36 -0.96
CA THR A 36 9.66 -10.97 -1.34
C THR A 36 10.65 -10.48 -2.40
N SER A 37 10.19 -9.63 -3.31
CA SER A 37 11.08 -8.90 -4.23
C SER A 37 11.64 -7.62 -3.60
N ASN A 38 11.05 -7.14 -2.50
CA ASN A 38 11.40 -5.92 -1.78
C ASN A 38 11.75 -4.73 -2.70
N GLU A 39 10.89 -4.45 -3.68
CA GLU A 39 11.21 -3.46 -4.71
C GLU A 39 11.32 -2.03 -4.19
N CYS A 40 10.66 -1.69 -3.08
CA CYS A 40 10.82 -0.39 -2.44
C CYS A 40 12.04 -0.32 -1.52
N LYS A 41 12.81 -1.41 -1.38
CA LYS A 41 14.05 -1.48 -0.59
C LYS A 41 13.86 -1.01 0.86
N LEU A 42 12.77 -1.44 1.49
CA LEU A 42 12.41 -1.04 2.85
C LEU A 42 11.79 -2.20 3.62
N LYS A 43 11.88 -2.12 4.95
CA LYS A 43 11.17 -3.04 5.85
C LYS A 43 9.68 -2.71 5.83
N CYS A 44 8.81 -3.71 5.76
CA CYS A 44 7.36 -3.48 5.75
C CYS A 44 6.86 -2.74 7.01
N SER A 45 7.57 -2.86 8.14
CA SER A 45 7.25 -2.06 9.35
C SER A 45 7.37 -0.56 9.14
N ALA A 46 8.22 -0.08 8.22
CA ALA A 46 8.33 1.35 7.90
C ALA A 46 7.07 1.90 7.22
N LEU A 47 6.20 1.02 6.70
CA LEU A 47 4.91 1.40 6.12
C LEU A 47 3.82 1.59 7.18
N LEU A 48 4.10 1.23 8.44
CA LEU A 48 3.18 1.37 9.56
C LEU A 48 3.34 2.68 10.35
N SER A 49 4.25 3.55 9.92
CA SER A 49 4.52 4.82 10.58
C SER A 49 3.42 5.85 10.30
N ASP A 50 3.15 6.71 11.29
CA ASP A 50 2.32 7.90 11.11
C ASP A 50 2.94 8.88 10.10
N ASN A 51 4.27 8.92 10.01
CA ASN A 51 4.94 9.60 8.92
C ASN A 51 4.86 8.74 7.65
N ILE A 52 3.92 9.11 6.77
CA ILE A 52 3.62 8.36 5.56
C ILE A 52 4.68 8.53 4.45
N SER A 53 5.80 9.22 4.66
CA SER A 53 6.78 9.53 3.60
C SER A 53 7.28 8.27 2.86
N SER A 54 7.65 7.23 3.61
CA SER A 54 8.09 5.94 3.05
C SER A 54 6.96 5.24 2.31
N ALA A 55 5.77 5.21 2.91
CA ALA A 55 4.59 4.58 2.32
C ALA A 55 4.15 5.28 1.03
N ALA A 56 4.12 6.62 1.02
CA ALA A 56 3.77 7.45 -0.13
C ALA A 56 4.81 7.32 -1.25
N THR A 57 6.10 7.24 -0.92
CA THR A 57 7.17 7.02 -1.90
C THR A 57 7.03 5.67 -2.58
N CYS A 58 6.79 4.61 -1.80
CA CYS A 58 6.56 3.27 -2.34
C CYS A 58 5.26 3.21 -3.17
N ALA A 59 4.16 3.78 -2.69
CA ALA A 59 2.90 3.86 -3.44
C ALA A 59 3.06 4.62 -4.78
N LYS A 60 3.81 5.73 -4.80
CA LYS A 60 4.14 6.44 -6.06
C LYS A 60 4.91 5.55 -7.04
N LYS A 61 5.84 4.73 -6.56
CA LYS A 61 6.56 3.75 -7.41
C LYS A 61 5.60 2.72 -8.01
N ILE A 62 4.69 2.17 -7.21
CA ILE A 62 3.67 1.21 -7.65
C ILE A 62 2.76 1.86 -8.70
N TRP A 63 2.26 3.06 -8.43
CA TRP A 63 1.40 3.81 -9.33
C TRP A 63 2.09 4.13 -10.67
N LYS A 64 3.38 4.50 -10.66
CA LYS A 64 4.14 4.70 -11.91
C LYS A 64 4.21 3.45 -12.78
N ARG A 65 4.17 2.25 -12.18
CA ARG A 65 4.24 0.98 -12.92
C ARG A 65 2.88 0.43 -13.35
N HIS A 66 1.87 0.56 -12.49
CA HIS A 66 0.59 -0.15 -12.66
C HIS A 66 -0.64 0.78 -12.64
N GLY A 67 -0.43 2.08 -12.45
CA GLY A 67 -1.50 3.03 -12.16
C GLY A 67 -2.25 2.68 -10.87
N TYR A 68 -3.48 3.19 -10.74
CA TYR A 68 -4.33 2.89 -9.58
C TYR A 68 -4.89 1.46 -9.56
N ARG A 69 -4.84 0.76 -10.69
CA ARG A 69 -5.33 -0.63 -10.81
C ARG A 69 -4.46 -1.65 -10.06
N ALA A 70 -3.32 -1.25 -9.50
CA ALA A 70 -2.60 -2.08 -8.52
C ALA A 70 -3.39 -2.33 -7.23
N TRP A 71 -4.40 -1.51 -6.93
CA TRP A 71 -5.22 -1.63 -5.73
C TRP A 71 -6.64 -2.09 -6.07
N TYR A 72 -6.97 -3.33 -5.73
CA TYR A 72 -8.34 -3.86 -5.88
C TYR A 72 -9.38 -3.04 -5.13
N GLY A 73 -9.01 -2.46 -3.97
CA GLY A 73 -9.88 -1.54 -3.25
C GLY A 73 -10.27 -0.32 -4.07
N TRP A 74 -9.33 0.23 -4.85
CA TRP A 74 -9.59 1.35 -5.76
C TRP A 74 -10.42 0.91 -6.97
N ILE A 75 -10.09 -0.23 -7.59
CA ILE A 75 -10.89 -0.78 -8.70
C ILE A 75 -12.36 -0.90 -8.28
N ASN A 76 -12.60 -1.52 -7.14
CA ASN A 76 -13.96 -1.85 -6.70
C ASN A 76 -14.76 -0.64 -6.21
N ARG A 77 -14.10 0.43 -5.76
CA ARG A 77 -14.76 1.55 -5.05
C ARG A 77 -14.55 2.93 -5.66
N CYS A 78 -13.63 3.07 -6.61
CA CYS A 78 -13.24 4.38 -7.14
C CYS A 78 -13.23 4.43 -8.66
N GLU A 79 -12.82 3.34 -9.34
CA GLU A 79 -12.74 3.33 -10.81
C GLU A 79 -14.10 3.55 -11.45
N GLY A 80 -14.20 4.58 -12.31
CA GLY A 80 -15.44 4.94 -13.02
C GLY A 80 -16.55 5.47 -12.12
N LYS A 81 -16.27 5.78 -10.84
CA LYS A 81 -17.26 6.29 -9.88
C LYS A 81 -17.07 7.77 -9.60
N THR A 82 -18.16 8.46 -9.32
CA THR A 82 -18.12 9.81 -8.76
C THR A 82 -17.47 9.76 -7.38
N LEU A 83 -16.38 10.49 -7.21
CA LEU A 83 -15.64 10.56 -5.95
C LEU A 83 -16.17 11.72 -5.09
N PRO A 84 -16.11 11.60 -3.75
CA PRO A 84 -16.43 12.70 -2.87
C PRO A 84 -15.58 13.94 -3.17
N SER A 85 -16.19 15.12 -3.10
CA SER A 85 -15.46 16.38 -3.24
C SER A 85 -14.47 16.57 -2.10
N LEU A 86 -13.30 17.10 -2.41
CA LEU A 86 -12.32 17.52 -1.42
C LEU A 86 -12.50 18.99 -0.99
N THR A 87 -13.55 19.68 -1.45
CA THR A 87 -13.80 21.10 -1.12
C THR A 87 -14.02 21.36 0.37
N SER A 88 -14.40 20.34 1.15
CA SER A 88 -14.49 20.46 2.61
C SER A 88 -13.12 20.41 3.30
N CYS A 89 -12.08 19.97 2.60
CA CYS A 89 -10.71 20.00 3.09
C CYS A 89 -10.10 21.37 2.77
N LYS A 90 -9.43 21.98 3.75
CA LYS A 90 -8.51 23.09 3.51
C LYS A 90 -7.21 22.51 2.96
N LEU A 91 -7.11 22.43 1.63
CA LEU A 91 -5.93 21.94 0.91
C LEU A 91 -4.83 22.99 0.86
#